data_AF-A0A2S6PSU1-F1
#
_entry.id   AF-A0A2S6PSU1-F1
#
_cell.length_a   1.000
_cell.length_b   1.000
_cell.length_c   1.000
_cell.angle_alpha   90.00
_cell.angle_beta   90.00
_cell.angle_gamma   90.00
#
_symmetry.space_group_name_H-M   'P 1'
#
loop_
_entity.id
_entity.type
_entity.pdbx_description
1 polymer ?
#
loop_
_entity_poly.entity_id
_entity_poly.type
_entity_poly.pdbx_seq_one_letter_code
_entity_poly.pdbx_strand_id
1 'polypeptide(L)'
;MDLLDWYRGRLSSRRLAVLVKHMPRDSAVAQELHGDGAEWTVTDYLLAAAVDHLAAANWMFASVNTDEDSDPPEPPVPVPRPGDDDGPAEPPLEDSPPPGGPSRAELMRFFV
;
A
#
# COMPACT_ATOMS: atom_id res chain seq x y z
N MET A 1 8.11 23.35 -11.14
CA MET A 1 9.33 23.17 -10.31
C MET A 1 9.75 21.74 -10.49
N ASP A 2 10.98 21.53 -10.94
CA ASP A 2 11.51 20.21 -11.31
C ASP A 2 12.77 19.90 -10.46
N LEU A 3 13.04 18.63 -10.15
CA LEU A 3 14.25 18.21 -9.45
C LEU A 3 15.52 18.63 -10.19
N LEU A 4 15.45 18.72 -11.53
CA LEU A 4 16.56 19.21 -12.36
C LEU A 4 16.90 20.67 -12.09
N ASP A 5 16.01 21.47 -11.49
CA ASP A 5 16.32 22.84 -11.10
C ASP A 5 17.43 22.91 -10.05
N TRP A 6 17.62 21.86 -9.23
CA TRP A 6 18.77 21.76 -8.31
C TRP A 6 20.07 21.54 -9.07
N TYR A 7 20.09 20.59 -10.00
CA TYR A 7 21.26 20.32 -10.83
C TYR A 7 21.66 21.54 -11.68
N ARG A 8 20.67 22.29 -12.18
CA ARG A 8 20.87 23.52 -12.97
C ARG A 8 21.15 24.78 -12.11
N GLY A 9 21.31 24.63 -10.79
CA GLY A 9 21.63 25.74 -9.88
C GLY A 9 20.49 26.74 -9.62
N ARG A 10 19.26 26.45 -10.07
CA ARG A 10 18.06 27.27 -9.87
C ARG A 10 17.33 26.97 -8.57
N LEU A 11 17.64 25.84 -7.92
CA LEU A 11 17.09 25.40 -6.64
C LEU A 11 18.21 25.23 -5.60
N SER A 12 18.06 25.86 -4.43
CA SER A 12 19.03 25.67 -3.34
C SER A 12 18.86 24.32 -2.65
N SER A 13 19.94 23.74 -2.13
CA SER A 13 19.89 22.49 -1.36
C SER A 13 18.99 22.58 -0.14
N ARG A 14 18.91 23.77 0.50
CA ARG A 14 17.98 24.02 1.61
C ARG A 14 16.52 23.88 1.18
N ARG A 15 16.16 24.37 -0.02
CA ARG A 15 14.80 24.24 -0.54
C ARG A 15 14.50 22.80 -0.96
N LEU A 16 15.46 22.12 -1.60
CA LEU A 16 15.34 20.70 -1.93
C LEU A 16 15.08 19.85 -0.68
N ALA A 17 15.84 20.07 0.40
CA ALA A 17 15.67 19.35 1.66
C ALA A 17 14.26 19.55 2.25
N VAL A 18 13.69 20.74 2.14
CA VAL A 18 12.30 21.01 2.58
C VAL A 18 11.30 20.22 1.73
N LEU A 19 11.46 20.18 0.41
CA LEU A 19 10.56 19.42 -0.47
C LEU A 19 10.61 17.91 -0.18
N VAL A 20 11.80 17.35 0.01
CA VAL A 20 11.97 15.93 0.38
C VAL A 20 11.38 15.65 1.76
N LYS A 21 11.61 16.54 2.75
CA LYS A 21 11.11 16.36 4.11
C LYS A 21 9.59 16.43 4.23
N HIS A 22 8.93 17.19 3.36
CA HIS A 22 7.49 17.38 3.35
C HIS A 22 6.81 16.70 2.16
N MET A 23 7.45 15.66 1.61
CA MET A 23 6.86 14.88 0.55
C MET A 23 5.58 14.20 1.04
N PRO A 24 4.53 14.10 0.21
CA PRO A 24 3.32 13.36 0.54
C PRO A 24 3.62 11.91 0.92
N ARG A 25 2.82 11.34 1.83
CA ARG A 25 3.03 9.98 2.36
C ARG A 25 2.79 8.90 1.29
N ASP A 26 1.95 9.20 0.31
CA ASP A 26 1.64 8.40 -0.87
C ASP A 26 2.65 8.59 -2.02
N SER A 27 3.71 9.37 -1.84
CA SER A 27 4.74 9.54 -2.86
C SER A 27 5.51 8.24 -3.12
N ALA A 28 5.94 8.05 -4.38
CA ALA A 28 6.71 6.86 -4.77
C ALA A 28 7.95 6.62 -3.89
N VAL A 29 8.64 7.68 -3.48
CA VAL A 29 9.81 7.59 -2.58
C VAL A 29 9.41 7.13 -1.17
N ALA A 30 8.29 7.63 -0.66
CA ALA A 30 7.78 7.20 0.64
C ALA A 30 7.30 5.74 0.57
N GLN A 31 6.64 5.34 -0.52
CA GLN A 31 6.24 3.95 -0.76
C GLN A 31 7.44 3.01 -0.85
N GLU A 32 8.46 3.35 -1.64
CA GLU A 32 9.67 2.52 -1.76
C GLU A 32 10.43 2.42 -0.42
N LEU A 33 10.49 3.50 0.36
CA LEU A 33 11.22 3.51 1.63
C LEU A 33 10.49 2.78 2.77
N HIS A 34 9.15 2.80 2.79
CA HIS A 34 8.36 2.28 3.90
C HIS A 34 7.57 1.00 3.53
N GLY A 35 7.62 0.55 2.28
CA GLY A 35 6.94 -0.64 1.78
C GLY A 35 5.44 -0.62 2.10
N ASP A 36 4.92 -1.75 2.55
CA ASP A 36 3.52 -1.94 2.98
C ASP A 36 3.10 -0.96 4.10
N GLY A 37 4.05 -0.45 4.88
CA GLY A 37 3.82 0.59 5.90
C GLY A 37 3.54 1.99 5.35
N ALA A 38 3.67 2.18 4.03
CA ALA A 38 3.25 3.39 3.32
C ALA A 38 1.77 3.38 2.96
N GLU A 39 1.19 2.21 2.65
CA GLU A 39 -0.22 2.09 2.26
C GLU A 39 -1.14 2.23 3.46
N TRP A 40 -0.85 1.52 4.57
CA TRP A 40 -1.64 1.63 5.79
C TRP A 40 -0.91 2.41 6.87
N THR A 41 -1.63 3.37 7.43
CA THR A 41 -1.24 4.00 8.69
C THR A 41 -1.54 3.06 9.87
N VAL A 42 -0.95 3.35 11.03
CA VAL A 42 -1.25 2.61 12.27
C VAL A 42 -2.75 2.64 12.58
N THR A 43 -3.43 3.75 12.27
CA THR A 43 -4.88 3.87 12.45
C THR A 43 -5.64 2.91 11.55
N ASP A 44 -5.19 2.69 10.32
CA ASP A 44 -5.84 1.77 9.38
C ASP A 44 -5.73 0.32 9.86
N TYR A 45 -4.55 -0.09 10.33
CA TYR A 45 -4.36 -1.41 10.96
C TYR A 45 -5.25 -1.60 12.20
N LEU A 46 -5.34 -0.58 13.06
CA LEU A 46 -6.17 -0.64 14.26
C LEU A 46 -7.66 -0.71 13.93
N LEU A 47 -8.10 0.02 12.91
CA LEU A 47 -9.49 0.02 12.46
C LEU A 47 -9.86 -1.31 11.81
N ALA A 48 -9.00 -1.87 10.96
CA ALA A 48 -9.18 -3.20 10.38
C ALA A 48 -9.31 -4.27 11.48
N ALA A 49 -8.41 -4.25 12.48
CA ALA A 49 -8.51 -5.16 13.62
C ALA A 49 -9.82 -4.98 14.42
N ALA A 50 -10.28 -3.74 14.61
CA ALA A 50 -11.55 -3.49 15.27
C ALA A 50 -12.74 -4.06 14.47
N VAL A 51 -12.74 -3.89 13.15
CA VAL A 51 -13.76 -4.47 12.25
C VAL A 51 -13.75 -5.99 12.32
N ASP A 52 -12.58 -6.64 12.24
CA ASP A 52 -12.45 -8.10 12.32
C ASP A 52 -13.00 -8.65 13.64
N HIS A 53 -12.65 -8.00 14.76
CA HIS A 53 -13.13 -8.43 16.08
C HIS A 53 -14.64 -8.19 16.27
N LEU A 54 -15.18 -7.09 15.74
CA LEU A 54 -16.62 -6.84 15.78
C LEU A 54 -17.38 -7.85 14.92
N ALA A 55 -16.87 -8.19 13.73
CA ALA A 55 -17.46 -9.21 12.87
C ALA A 55 -17.45 -10.58 13.56
N ALA A 56 -16.34 -10.97 14.17
CA ALA A 56 -16.23 -12.21 14.94
C ALA A 56 -17.20 -12.23 16.13
N ALA A 57 -17.33 -11.13 16.88
CA ALA A 57 -18.26 -11.02 18.00
C ALA A 57 -19.72 -11.15 17.54
N ASN A 58 -20.09 -10.47 16.45
CA ASN A 58 -21.44 -10.54 15.89
C ASN A 58 -21.74 -11.94 15.34
N TRP A 59 -20.78 -12.59 14.69
CA TRP A 59 -20.91 -13.97 14.24
C TRP A 59 -21.11 -14.92 15.43
N MET A 60 -20.28 -14.85 16.48
CA MET A 60 -20.48 -15.67 17.69
C MET A 60 -21.86 -15.44 18.31
N PHE A 61 -22.32 -14.19 18.37
CA PHE A 61 -23.66 -13.87 18.84
C PHE A 61 -24.74 -14.49 17.95
N ALA A 62 -24.64 -14.35 16.63
CA ALA A 62 -25.59 -14.93 15.69
C ALA A 62 -25.61 -16.46 15.79
N SER A 63 -24.45 -17.11 15.85
CA SER A 63 -24.32 -18.56 15.99
C SER A 63 -25.00 -19.09 17.25
N VAL A 64 -24.88 -18.38 18.38
CA VAL A 64 -25.56 -18.78 19.64
C VAL A 64 -27.07 -18.57 19.59
N ASN A 65 -27.54 -17.60 18.79
CA ASN A 65 -28.96 -17.28 18.66
C ASN A 65 -29.61 -17.93 17.42
N THR A 66 -28.89 -18.78 16.70
CA THR A 66 -29.42 -19.56 15.58
C THR A 66 -30.10 -20.81 16.13
N ASP A 67 -31.25 -21.16 15.55
CA ASP A 67 -31.99 -22.36 15.93
C ASP A 67 -31.18 -23.63 15.67
N GLU A 68 -31.34 -24.66 16.51
CA GLU A 68 -30.55 -25.90 16.44
C GLU A 68 -30.75 -26.66 15.11
N ASP A 69 -31.92 -26.50 14.48
CA ASP A 69 -32.24 -27.15 13.21
C ASP A 69 -31.87 -26.29 11.98
N SER A 70 -31.28 -25.11 12.18
CA SER A 70 -30.88 -24.20 11.10
C SER A 70 -29.39 -24.27 10.80
N ASP A 71 -29.02 -23.97 9.56
CA ASP A 71 -27.62 -23.89 9.16
C ASP A 71 -26.89 -22.77 9.93
N PRO A 72 -25.71 -23.04 10.52
CA PRO A 72 -24.93 -22.01 11.19
C PRO A 72 -24.53 -20.87 10.23
N PRO A 73 -24.43 -19.63 10.73
CA PRO A 73 -23.99 -18.52 9.91
C PRO A 73 -22.54 -18.71 9.45
N GLU A 74 -22.24 -18.23 8.24
CA GLU A 74 -20.88 -18.29 7.70
C GLU A 74 -19.90 -17.47 8.55
N PRO A 75 -18.68 -17.98 8.79
CA PRO A 75 -17.67 -17.24 9.52
C PRO A 75 -17.24 -15.99 8.74
N PRO A 76 -16.97 -14.86 9.43
CA PRO A 76 -16.60 -13.63 8.77
C PRO A 76 -15.20 -13.74 8.17
N VAL A 77 -15.02 -13.14 6.99
CA VAL A 77 -13.71 -12.98 6.35
C VAL A 77 -13.07 -11.69 6.89
N PRO A 78 -11.80 -11.74 7.36
CA PRO A 78 -11.09 -10.54 7.80
C PRO A 78 -10.94 -9.48 6.72
N VAL A 79 -10.80 -8.22 7.12
CA VAL A 79 -10.41 -7.13 6.20
C VAL A 79 -9.02 -7.45 5.62
N PRO A 80 -8.86 -7.44 4.28
CA PRO A 80 -7.56 -7.69 3.68
C PRO A 80 -6.55 -6.60 4.00
N ARG A 81 -5.32 -7.00 4.32
CA ARG A 81 -4.24 -6.07 4.67
C ARG A 81 -3.31 -5.87 3.47
N PRO A 82 -2.61 -4.73 3.39
CA PRO A 82 -1.49 -4.57 2.47
C PRO A 82 -0.50 -5.72 2.64
N GLY A 83 -0.15 -6.37 1.52
CA GLY A 83 0.71 -7.55 1.50
C GLY A 83 -0.02 -8.89 1.67
N ASP A 84 -1.32 -8.90 1.98
CA ASP A 84 -2.15 -10.10 1.83
C ASP A 84 -2.44 -10.29 0.34
N ASP A 85 -2.03 -11.44 -0.20
CA ASP A 85 -2.16 -11.78 -1.62
C ASP A 85 -3.62 -12.17 -1.91
N ASP A 86 -4.47 -11.17 -2.18
CA ASP A 86 -5.92 -11.34 -2.38
C ASP A 86 -6.33 -11.94 -3.75
N GLY A 87 -5.36 -12.37 -4.57
CA GLY A 87 -5.62 -12.98 -5.87
C GLY A 87 -5.45 -14.50 -5.85
N PRO A 88 -6.17 -15.28 -6.69
CA PRO A 88 -5.73 -16.63 -6.99
C PRO A 88 -4.30 -16.55 -7.51
N ALA A 89 -3.35 -17.18 -6.80
CA ALA A 89 -1.92 -17.12 -7.03
C ALA A 89 -1.60 -16.98 -8.53
N GLU A 90 -1.33 -15.75 -8.97
CA GLU A 90 -0.76 -15.55 -10.29
C GLU A 90 0.62 -16.22 -10.26
N PRO A 91 0.94 -17.07 -11.26
CA PRO A 91 2.22 -17.74 -11.29
C PRO A 91 3.33 -16.69 -11.21
N PRO A 92 4.46 -16.99 -10.55
CA PRO A 92 5.54 -16.04 -10.33
C PRO A 92 5.86 -15.34 -11.64
N LEU A 93 5.70 -14.02 -11.68
CA LEU A 93 6.19 -13.20 -12.77
C LEU A 93 7.71 -13.41 -12.80
N GLU A 94 8.16 -14.26 -13.74
CA GLU A 94 9.56 -14.34 -14.11
C GLU A 94 10.07 -12.92 -14.32
N ASP A 95 11.29 -12.70 -13.84
CA ASP A 95 12.09 -11.46 -13.77
C ASP A 95 12.28 -10.78 -15.14
N SER A 96 11.17 -10.48 -15.81
CA SER A 96 11.09 -9.78 -17.07
C SER A 96 10.97 -8.30 -16.74
N PRO A 97 11.87 -7.44 -17.28
CA PRO A 97 11.73 -6.01 -17.11
C PRO A 97 10.33 -5.59 -17.58
N PRO A 98 9.63 -4.71 -16.82
CA PRO A 98 8.27 -4.31 -17.16
C PRO A 98 8.23 -3.83 -18.61
N PRO A 99 7.37 -4.42 -19.48
CA PRO A 99 7.30 -4.01 -20.87
C PRO A 99 6.80 -2.57 -20.93
N GLY A 100 7.69 -1.64 -21.29
CA GLY A 100 7.38 -0.22 -21.44
C GLY A 100 8.08 0.74 -20.48
N GLY A 101 8.98 0.26 -19.61
CA GLY A 101 9.85 1.14 -18.83
C GLY A 101 10.88 1.86 -19.73
N PRO A 102 11.16 3.16 -19.52
CA PRO A 102 12.18 3.87 -20.29
C PRO A 102 13.55 3.21 -20.06
N SER A 103 14.23 2.91 -21.16
CA SER A 103 15.59 2.39 -21.16
C SER A 103 16.56 3.33 -20.46
N ARG A 104 17.68 2.80 -19.95
CA ARG A 104 18.75 3.62 -19.33
C ARG A 104 19.21 4.78 -20.20
N ALA A 105 19.21 4.60 -21.53
CA ALA A 105 19.56 5.64 -22.48
C ALA A 105 18.48 6.75 -22.59
N GLU A 106 17.20 6.39 -22.47
CA GLU A 106 16.08 7.35 -22.43
C GLU A 106 16.05 8.11 -21.12
N LEU A 107 16.33 7.44 -19.99
CA LEU A 107 16.53 8.10 -18.71
C LEU A 107 17.69 9.11 -18.80
N MET A 108 18.85 8.72 -19.34
CA MET A 108 19.99 9.62 -19.51
C MET A 108 19.68 10.84 -20.38
N ARG A 109 18.81 10.71 -21.41
CA ARG A 109 18.38 11.85 -22.24
C ARG A 109 17.46 12.82 -21.51
N PHE A 110 16.68 12.34 -20.55
CA PHE A 110 15.85 13.21 -19.72
C PHE A 110 16.68 14.15 -18.83
N PHE A 111 17.89 13.75 -18.45
CA PHE A 111 18.78 14.51 -17.55
C PHE A 111 19.70 15.53 -18.24
N VAL A 112 19.63 15.67 -19.57
CA VAL A 112 20.37 16.69 -20.35
C VAL A 112 19.45 17.89 -20.58
#